data_AF-A0A7J3GYR0-F1
#
_entry.id   AF-A0A7J3GYR0-F1
#
_cell.length_a   1.000
_cell.length_b   1.000
_cell.length_c   1.000
_cell.angle_alpha   90.00
_cell.angle_beta   90.00
_cell.angle_gamma   90.00
#
_symmetry.space_group_name_H-M   'P 1'
#
loop_
_entity.id
_entity.type
_entity.pdbx_description
1 polymer ?
#
loop_
_entity_poly.entity_id
_entity_poly.type
_entity_poly.pdbx_seq_one_letter_code
_entity_poly.pdbx_strand_id
1 'polypeptide(L)'
;MPERGGKGGKLSNKGRQERRSGEVTKPQIDKKALQVSVSQAVSQPRLAFYSPVAAAVLNYLKNTQPRFSISSELARLVEADLARRYPLLVSHVKRALEVKGLRRRAKGSGAG
;
A
#
# COMPACT_ATOMS: atom_id res chain seq x y z
N MET A 1 -9.15 -40.63 68.53
CA MET A 1 -9.27 -39.16 68.62
C MET A 1 -9.39 -38.59 67.20
N PRO A 2 -10.58 -38.17 66.72
CA PRO A 2 -10.71 -37.42 65.47
C PRO A 2 -10.90 -35.92 65.75
N GLU A 3 -10.09 -35.07 65.12
CA GLU A 3 -10.27 -33.62 65.10
C GLU A 3 -11.02 -33.22 63.82
N ARG A 4 -12.17 -32.56 64.01
CA ARG A 4 -12.97 -31.91 62.96
C ARG A 4 -12.41 -30.51 62.69
N GLY A 5 -12.29 -30.14 61.43
CA GLY A 5 -12.10 -28.74 61.02
C GLY A 5 -12.59 -28.51 59.60
N GLY A 6 -13.76 -27.92 59.45
CA GLY A 6 -14.40 -27.61 58.16
C GLY A 6 -14.07 -26.23 57.59
N LYS A 7 -14.84 -25.88 56.53
CA LYS A 7 -14.86 -24.67 55.68
C LYS A 7 -14.03 -24.81 54.41
N GLY A 8 -14.50 -24.49 53.21
CA GLY A 8 -15.77 -23.90 52.79
C GLY A 8 -15.79 -23.85 51.27
N GLY A 9 -16.98 -23.90 50.69
CA GLY A 9 -17.16 -23.90 49.24
C GLY A 9 -16.74 -22.59 48.56
N LYS A 10 -16.52 -22.69 47.25
CA LYS A 10 -16.91 -21.67 46.25
C LYS A 10 -16.85 -22.27 44.85
N LEU A 11 -18.00 -22.76 44.40
CA LEU A 11 -18.38 -22.76 42.99
C LEU A 11 -18.49 -21.28 42.56
N SER A 12 -17.74 -20.89 41.54
CA SER A 12 -17.94 -19.61 40.84
C SER A 12 -17.97 -19.89 39.35
N ASN A 13 -19.15 -20.25 38.86
CA ASN A 13 -19.51 -20.13 37.46
C ASN A 13 -20.03 -18.71 37.24
N LYS A 14 -19.34 -17.85 36.49
CA LYS A 14 -19.99 -16.80 35.70
C LYS A 14 -19.03 -16.20 34.68
N GLY A 15 -19.39 -16.39 33.41
CA GLY A 15 -18.72 -15.78 32.28
C GLY A 15 -18.63 -14.27 32.40
N ARG A 16 -17.51 -13.75 31.90
CA ARG A 16 -17.43 -12.38 31.42
C ARG A 16 -16.96 -12.42 29.98
N GLN A 17 -17.96 -12.65 29.14
CA GLN A 17 -17.98 -12.26 27.75
C GLN A 17 -17.77 -10.73 27.68
N GLU A 18 -16.53 -10.28 27.76
CA GLU A 18 -16.19 -8.91 27.36
C GLU A 18 -15.73 -9.00 25.92
N ARG A 19 -16.73 -8.84 25.05
CA ARG A 19 -16.58 -8.53 23.64
C ARG A 19 -15.75 -7.25 23.55
N ARG A 20 -14.42 -7.39 23.53
CA ARG A 20 -13.52 -6.31 23.12
C ARG A 20 -13.67 -6.19 21.62
N SER A 21 -14.72 -5.46 21.24
CA SER A 21 -14.69 -4.42 20.22
C SER A 21 -13.56 -4.59 19.22
N GLY A 22 -13.91 -5.07 18.03
CA GLY A 22 -12.99 -5.24 16.91
C GLY A 22 -12.06 -4.03 16.79
N GLU A 23 -10.81 -4.24 17.14
CA GLU A 23 -9.75 -3.31 16.83
C GLU A 23 -9.69 -3.29 15.30
N VAL A 24 -10.24 -2.23 14.71
CA VAL A 24 -10.02 -1.94 13.29
C VAL A 24 -8.52 -1.69 13.19
N THR A 25 -7.77 -2.76 12.96
CA THR A 25 -6.34 -2.71 12.69
C THR A 25 -6.18 -1.72 11.55
N LYS A 26 -5.66 -0.52 11.88
CA LYS A 26 -5.30 0.47 10.87
C LYS A 26 -4.52 -0.28 9.79
N PRO A 27 -4.85 -0.13 8.50
CA PRO A 27 -4.14 -0.84 7.44
C PRO A 27 -2.66 -0.51 7.55
N GLN A 28 -1.91 -1.44 8.13
CA GLN A 28 -0.51 -1.25 8.45
C GLN A 28 0.25 -1.60 7.19
N ILE A 29 0.79 -0.58 6.52
CA ILE A 29 1.64 -0.78 5.35
C ILE A 29 2.90 -1.53 5.78
N ASP A 30 3.15 -2.67 5.16
CA ASP A 30 4.40 -3.40 5.33
C ASP A 30 5.56 -2.58 4.74
N LYS A 31 6.44 -2.11 5.62
CA LYS A 31 7.60 -1.28 5.27
C LYS A 31 8.61 -2.04 4.41
N LYS A 32 8.82 -3.34 4.64
CA LYS A 32 9.76 -4.14 3.85
C LYS A 32 9.24 -4.33 2.44
N ALA A 33 7.98 -4.74 2.31
CA ALA A 33 7.32 -4.88 1.01
C ALA A 33 7.35 -3.56 0.22
N LEU A 34 7.04 -2.44 0.88
CA LEU A 34 7.11 -1.11 0.28
C LEU A 34 8.49 -0.77 -0.31
N GLN A 35 9.57 -1.04 0.42
CA GLN A 35 10.93 -0.75 -0.04
C GLN A 35 11.34 -1.62 -1.25
N VAL A 36 10.92 -2.88 -1.27
CA VAL A 36 11.14 -3.79 -2.40
C VAL A 36 10.39 -3.27 -3.63
N SER A 37 9.10 -2.94 -3.49
CA SER A 37 8.28 -2.41 -4.59
C SER A 37 8.84 -1.12 -5.17
N VAL A 38 9.25 -0.18 -4.31
CA VAL A 38 9.88 1.08 -4.75
C VAL A 38 11.20 0.82 -5.49
N SER A 39 11.98 -0.16 -5.06
CA SER A 39 13.24 -0.49 -5.72
C SER A 39 13.03 -1.11 -7.10
N GLN A 40 12.06 -2.03 -7.22
CA GLN A 40 11.65 -2.62 -8.50
C GLN A 40 11.10 -1.57 -9.46
N ALA A 41 10.26 -0.64 -8.98
CA ALA A 41 9.70 0.42 -9.81
C ALA A 41 10.79 1.39 -10.34
N VAL A 42 11.83 1.65 -9.54
CA VAL A 42 12.97 2.46 -9.98
C VAL A 42 13.81 1.75 -11.04
N SER A 43 14.01 0.43 -10.95
CA SER A 43 14.75 -0.33 -11.94
C SER A 43 13.95 -0.60 -13.23
N GLN A 44 12.64 -0.79 -13.11
CA GLN A 44 11.76 -1.12 -14.23
C GLN A 44 10.42 -0.37 -14.09
N PRO A 45 10.35 0.90 -14.53
CA PRO A 45 9.15 1.72 -14.36
C PRO A 45 8.04 1.38 -15.37
N ARG A 46 8.35 0.62 -16.42
CA ARG A 46 7.41 0.30 -17.51
C ARG A 46 6.56 -0.91 -17.15
N LEU A 47 5.25 -0.71 -17.13
CA LEU A 47 4.27 -1.79 -17.04
C LEU A 47 3.79 -2.16 -18.46
N ALA A 48 3.86 -3.44 -18.83
CA ALA A 48 3.26 -3.93 -20.06
C ALA A 48 1.75 -4.16 -19.82
N PHE A 49 0.89 -3.50 -20.61
CA PHE A 49 -0.56 -3.67 -20.54
C PHE A 49 -1.04 -4.46 -21.76
N TYR A 50 -1.78 -5.55 -21.54
CA TYR A 50 -2.42 -6.31 -22.60
C TYR A 50 -3.94 -6.12 -22.54
N SER A 51 -4.44 -5.16 -23.32
CA SER A 51 -5.88 -4.94 -23.53
C SER A 51 -6.11 -4.42 -24.94
N PRO A 52 -6.70 -5.23 -25.85
CA PRO A 52 -7.01 -4.80 -27.21
C PRO A 52 -7.91 -3.56 -27.25
N VAL A 53 -8.88 -3.46 -26.34
CA VAL A 53 -9.81 -2.33 -26.25
C VAL A 53 -9.08 -1.04 -25.84
N ALA A 54 -8.28 -1.09 -24.78
CA ALA A 54 -7.53 0.08 -24.35
C ALA A 54 -6.51 0.52 -25.42
N ALA A 55 -5.87 -0.46 -26.09
CA ALA A 55 -4.97 -0.18 -27.20
C ALA A 55 -5.70 0.52 -28.36
N ALA A 56 -6.90 0.06 -28.75
CA ALA A 56 -7.68 0.67 -29.80
C ALA A 56 -8.06 2.13 -29.45
N VAL A 57 -8.59 2.36 -28.25
CA VAL A 57 -8.97 3.71 -27.79
C VAL A 57 -7.77 4.65 -27.72
N LEU A 58 -6.66 4.23 -27.13
CA LEU A 58 -5.47 5.07 -26.99
C LEU A 58 -4.80 5.38 -28.34
N ASN A 59 -4.81 4.42 -29.28
CA ASN A 59 -4.33 4.68 -30.64
C ASN A 59 -5.28 5.61 -31.42
N TYR A 60 -6.59 5.48 -31.23
CA TYR A 60 -7.54 6.44 -31.79
C TYR A 60 -7.26 7.87 -31.30
N LEU A 61 -7.09 8.06 -29.98
CA LEU A 61 -6.76 9.36 -29.41
C LEU A 61 -5.42 9.90 -29.94
N LYS A 62 -4.41 9.03 -30.07
CA LYS A 62 -3.13 9.39 -30.68
C LYS A 62 -3.25 9.90 -32.12
N ASN A 63 -4.11 9.26 -32.91
CA ASN A 63 -4.26 9.60 -34.32
C ASN A 63 -5.14 10.84 -34.54
N THR A 64 -6.03 11.15 -33.60
CA THR A 64 -7.00 12.26 -33.72
C THR A 64 -6.56 13.53 -33.02
N GLN A 65 -5.63 13.46 -32.05
CA GLN A 65 -5.20 14.61 -31.25
C GLN A 65 -3.71 14.93 -31.46
N PRO A 66 -3.37 16.16 -31.89
CA PRO A 66 -1.98 16.57 -32.01
C PRO A 66 -1.23 16.42 -30.68
N ARG A 67 0.00 15.90 -30.74
CA ARG A 67 0.91 15.75 -29.59
C ARG A 67 0.40 14.81 -28.47
N PHE A 68 -0.60 13.97 -28.75
CA PHE A 68 -1.09 13.03 -27.76
C PHE A 68 -0.06 11.94 -27.44
N SER A 69 0.17 11.72 -26.14
CA SER A 69 1.12 10.73 -25.62
C SER A 69 0.38 9.60 -24.90
N ILE A 70 0.32 8.44 -25.54
CA ILE A 70 -0.31 7.23 -25.00
C ILE A 70 0.27 6.88 -23.62
N SER A 71 1.60 6.93 -23.46
CA SER A 71 2.25 6.57 -22.20
C SER A 71 1.91 7.55 -21.07
N SER A 72 1.86 8.85 -21.37
CA SER A 72 1.48 9.88 -20.40
C SER A 72 0.03 9.72 -19.96
N GLU A 73 -0.88 9.50 -20.90
CA GLU A 73 -2.29 9.34 -20.59
C GLU A 73 -2.54 8.04 -19.80
N LEU A 74 -1.91 6.94 -20.19
CA LEU A 74 -2.04 5.68 -19.49
C LEU A 74 -1.51 5.78 -18.04
N ALA A 75 -0.36 6.42 -17.83
CA ALA A 75 0.17 6.66 -16.50
C ALA A 75 -0.82 7.46 -15.64
N ARG A 76 -1.37 8.55 -16.20
CA ARG A 76 -2.37 9.39 -15.53
C ARG A 76 -3.61 8.60 -15.11
N LEU A 77 -4.17 7.79 -16.01
CA LEU A 77 -5.37 6.98 -15.75
C LEU A 77 -5.12 5.92 -14.66
N VAL A 78 -4.00 5.19 -14.76
CA VAL A 78 -3.65 4.14 -13.81
C VAL A 78 -3.35 4.72 -12.43
N GLU A 79 -2.54 5.79 -12.35
CA GLU A 79 -2.24 6.44 -11.07
C GLU A 79 -3.49 7.01 -10.40
N ALA A 80 -4.40 7.60 -11.17
CA ALA A 80 -5.66 8.12 -10.65
C ALA A 80 -6.52 7.00 -10.05
N ASP A 81 -6.67 5.87 -10.76
CA ASP A 81 -7.47 4.75 -10.24
C ASP A 81 -6.80 4.07 -9.03
N LEU A 82 -5.47 3.94 -9.02
CA LEU A 82 -4.73 3.44 -7.86
C LEU A 82 -4.84 4.35 -6.65
N ALA A 83 -4.77 5.68 -6.83
CA ALA A 83 -4.94 6.64 -5.74
C ALA A 83 -6.36 6.57 -5.16
N ARG A 84 -7.36 6.34 -6.01
CA ARG A 84 -8.75 6.16 -5.59
C ARG A 84 -8.96 4.85 -4.81
N ARG A 85 -8.40 3.73 -5.26
CA ARG A 85 -8.57 2.42 -4.63
C ARG A 85 -7.68 2.21 -3.40
N TYR A 86 -6.47 2.73 -3.41
CA TYR A 86 -5.43 2.47 -2.40
C TYR A 86 -4.76 3.78 -1.92
N PRO A 87 -5.51 4.75 -1.38
CA PRO A 87 -5.00 6.09 -1.08
C PRO A 87 -3.82 6.09 -0.10
N LEU A 88 -3.89 5.26 0.95
CA LEU A 88 -2.82 5.16 1.96
C LEU A 88 -1.53 4.57 1.39
N LEU A 89 -1.63 3.53 0.56
CA LEU A 89 -0.48 2.91 -0.10
C LEU A 89 0.19 3.89 -1.06
N VAL A 90 -0.59 4.58 -1.90
CA VAL A 90 -0.06 5.58 -2.84
C VAL A 90 0.64 6.72 -2.11
N SER A 91 0.08 7.20 -0.99
CA SER A 91 0.73 8.22 -0.15
C SER A 91 2.09 7.76 0.38
N HIS A 92 2.17 6.51 0.86
CA HIS A 92 3.43 5.93 1.35
C HIS A 92 4.47 5.73 0.23
N VAL A 93 4.04 5.27 -0.94
CA VAL A 93 4.91 5.09 -2.11
C VAL A 93 5.46 6.43 -2.60
N LYS A 94 4.63 7.47 -2.72
CA LYS A 94 5.06 8.82 -3.13
C LYS A 94 6.13 9.37 -2.19
N ARG A 95 5.89 9.31 -0.88
CA ARG A 95 6.86 9.75 0.14
C ARG A 95 8.17 8.96 0.06
N ALA A 96 8.11 7.64 -0.14
CA ALA A 96 9.30 6.82 -0.26
C ALA A 96 10.13 7.16 -1.51
N LEU A 97 9.46 7.45 -2.64
CA LEU A 97 10.11 7.87 -3.88
C LEU A 97 10.77 9.25 -3.75
N GLU A 98 10.13 10.22 -3.10
CA GLU A 98 10.70 11.54 -2.80
C GLU A 98 12.00 11.43 -2.00
N VAL A 99 11.99 10.64 -0.92
CA VAL A 99 13.18 10.41 -0.09
C VAL A 99 14.31 9.76 -0.89
N LYS A 100 14.00 8.79 -1.75
CA LYS A 100 15.00 8.13 -2.61
C LYS A 100 15.52 9.06 -3.72
N GLY A 101 14.69 9.96 -4.24
CA GLY A 101 15.08 11.03 -5.16
C GLY A 101 16.01 12.05 -4.51
N LEU A 102 15.71 12.48 -3.29
CA LEU A 102 16.54 13.40 -2.49
C LEU A 102 17.92 12.80 -2.22
N ARG A 103 17.97 11.51 -1.86
CA ARG A 103 19.22 10.76 -1.67
C ARG A 103 20.05 10.64 -2.94
N ARG A 104 19.42 10.43 -4.11
CA ARG A 104 20.14 10.42 -5.40
C ARG A 104 20.74 11.79 -5.72
N ARG A 105 20.02 12.87 -5.44
CA ARG A 105 20.49 14.23 -5.71
C ARG A 105 21.67 14.63 -4.82
N ALA A 106 21.63 14.29 -3.53
CA ALA A 106 22.72 14.53 -2.58
C ALA A 106 23.99 13.72 -2.88
N LYS A 107 23.86 12.49 -3.41
CA LYS A 107 25.03 11.66 -3.79
C LYS A 107 25.73 12.14 -5.06
N GLY A 108 25.01 12.83 -5.95
CA GLY A 108 25.56 13.41 -7.19
C GLY A 108 26.27 14.76 -7.00
N SER A 109 26.17 15.39 -5.83
CA SER A 109 26.76 16.72 -5.55
C SER A 109 28.13 16.68 -4.85
N GLY A 110 28.65 15.48 -4.54
CA GLY A 110 29.94 15.28 -3.86
C GLY A 110 31.07 14.77 -4.75
N ALA A 111 30.91 14.83 -6.08
CA ALA A 111 31.94 14.50 -7.05
C ALA A 111 32.13 15.71 -7.97
N GLY A 112 32.90 16.68 -7.48
CA GLY A 112 33.30 17.89 -8.18
C GLY A 112 34.57 18.42 -7.55
#